data_AF-A0A6A7LVV8-F1
#
_entry.id   AF-A0A6A7LVV8-F1
#
_cell.length_a   1.000
_cell.length_b   1.000
_cell.length_c   1.000
_cell.angle_alpha   90.00
_cell.angle_beta   90.00
_cell.angle_gamma   90.00
#
_symmetry.space_group_name_H-M   'P 1'
#
loop_
_entity.id
_entity.type
_entity.pdbx_description
1 polymer ?
#
loop_
_entity_poly.entity_id
_entity_poly.type
_entity_poly.pdbx_seq_one_letter_code
_entity_poly.pdbx_strand_id
1 'polypeptide(L)'
;MSRRQKDPLRPLSAEERAQLERLSRAKAEPAALVARAKALLAVANGHSFTDAARVAGRRSGDAVAQLVARFNRMGIAAIEPGHGGGQPKRYSLRAQERILGEVRREPDRERDGTASWSLTTLQRALRRAPDGLPTVSTFTIWCVLHEAGVHWGKDRSWCETGTAIRTRKSGTVTVRDPDAVAKKT
;
A
#
# COMPACT_ATOMS: atom_id res chain seq x y z
N MET A 1 4.19 30.93 25.41
CA MET A 1 2.74 31.03 25.13
C MET A 1 2.18 29.65 24.83
N SER A 2 1.27 29.15 25.67
CA SER A 2 0.72 27.80 25.55
C SER A 2 -0.30 27.77 24.41
N ARG A 3 0.01 27.08 23.31
CA ARG A 3 -0.95 26.83 22.22
C ARG A 3 -2.09 26.00 22.81
N ARG A 4 -3.32 26.55 22.80
CA ARG A 4 -4.53 25.84 23.28
C ARG A 4 -4.61 24.48 22.57
N GLN A 5 -4.64 23.39 23.34
CA GLN A 5 -4.72 22.04 22.80
C GLN A 5 -6.05 21.90 22.05
N LYS A 6 -5.99 21.58 20.75
CA LYS A 6 -7.20 21.50 19.90
C LYS A 6 -8.10 20.32 20.25
N ASP A 7 -7.55 19.28 20.89
CA ASP A 7 -8.26 18.07 21.30
C ASP A 7 -7.62 17.55 22.61
N PRO A 8 -8.14 17.94 23.79
CA PRO A 8 -7.60 17.48 25.06
C PRO A 8 -7.86 15.98 25.27
N LEU A 9 -7.01 15.32 26.04
CA LEU A 9 -7.17 13.91 26.36
C LEU A 9 -8.44 13.70 27.21
N ARG A 10 -9.30 12.75 26.80
CA ARG A 10 -10.46 12.35 27.61
C ARG A 10 -10.01 11.76 28.94
N PRO A 11 -10.85 11.79 30.00
CA PRO A 11 -10.54 11.10 31.24
C PRO A 11 -10.18 9.62 31.00
N LEU A 12 -9.08 9.18 31.62
CA LEU A 12 -8.65 7.78 31.60
C LEU A 12 -9.46 6.99 32.63
N SER A 13 -9.94 5.82 32.26
CA SER A 13 -10.44 4.86 33.25
C SER A 13 -9.30 4.34 34.14
N ALA A 14 -9.65 3.80 35.31
CA ALA A 14 -8.66 3.22 36.22
C ALA A 14 -7.87 2.07 35.56
N GLU A 15 -8.55 1.25 34.76
CA GLU A 15 -7.95 0.15 34.00
C GLU A 15 -6.96 0.66 32.93
N GLU A 16 -7.37 1.64 32.13
CA GLU A 16 -6.51 2.25 31.10
C GLU A 16 -5.27 2.89 31.72
N ARG A 17 -5.43 3.60 32.86
CA ARG A 17 -4.31 4.19 33.59
C ARG A 17 -3.35 3.11 34.10
N ALA A 18 -3.86 2.04 34.70
CA ALA A 18 -3.02 0.93 35.20
C ALA A 18 -2.25 0.23 34.07
N GLN A 19 -2.89 0.03 32.91
CA GLN A 19 -2.25 -0.54 31.73
C GLN A 19 -1.15 0.38 31.17
N LEU A 20 -1.44 1.68 31.04
CA LEU A 20 -0.46 2.68 30.62
C LEU A 20 0.75 2.73 31.55
N GLU A 21 0.53 2.68 32.86
CA GLU A 21 1.61 2.66 33.85
C GLU A 21 2.47 1.40 33.73
N ARG A 22 1.85 0.22 33.57
CA ARG A 22 2.57 -1.04 33.34
C ARG A 22 3.42 -0.97 32.07
N LEU A 23 2.85 -0.52 30.96
CA LEU A 23 3.55 -0.39 29.67
C LEU A 23 4.68 0.64 29.75
N SER A 24 4.49 1.76 30.46
CA SER A 24 5.51 2.81 30.60
C SER A 24 6.79 2.35 31.32
N ARG A 25 6.66 1.33 32.19
CA ARG A 25 7.74 0.76 33.01
C ARG A 25 8.33 -0.52 32.41
N ALA A 26 7.69 -1.10 31.38
CA ALA A 26 8.12 -2.35 30.78
C ALA A 26 9.45 -2.17 30.03
N LYS A 27 10.38 -3.10 30.26
CA LYS A 27 11.72 -3.10 29.63
C LYS A 27 11.79 -3.98 28.36
N ALA A 28 10.90 -4.97 28.24
CA ALA A 28 10.87 -5.92 27.13
C ALA A 28 9.91 -5.51 25.99
N GLU A 29 9.13 -4.44 26.19
CA GLU A 29 8.17 -3.97 25.20
C GLU A 29 8.85 -3.09 24.12
N PRO A 30 8.31 -3.06 22.89
CA PRO A 30 8.76 -2.15 21.85
C PRO A 30 8.86 -0.70 22.35
N ALA A 31 10.00 -0.06 22.13
CA ALA A 31 10.27 1.31 22.60
C ALA A 31 9.20 2.33 22.14
N ALA A 32 8.57 2.08 20.99
CA ALA A 32 7.46 2.90 20.49
C ALA A 32 6.20 2.82 21.38
N LEU A 33 5.85 1.64 21.91
CA LEU A 33 4.72 1.46 22.84
C LEU A 33 5.01 2.20 24.15
N VAL A 34 6.19 1.96 24.72
CA VAL A 34 6.64 2.58 25.98
C VAL A 34 6.63 4.11 25.87
N ALA A 35 7.16 4.65 24.77
CA ALA A 35 7.17 6.10 24.52
C ALA A 35 5.76 6.69 24.42
N ARG A 36 4.82 6.01 23.74
CA ARG A 36 3.43 6.45 23.62
C ARG A 36 2.69 6.40 24.95
N ALA A 37 2.91 5.35 25.75
CA ALA A 37 2.35 5.24 27.09
C ALA A 37 2.83 6.38 28.00
N LYS A 38 4.13 6.68 27.97
CA LYS A 38 4.74 7.82 28.69
C LYS A 38 4.14 9.16 28.25
N ALA A 39 3.95 9.37 26.94
CA ALA A 39 3.33 10.59 26.43
C ALA A 39 1.90 10.76 26.94
N LEU A 40 1.06 9.72 26.88
CA LEU A 40 -0.33 9.77 27.35
C LEU A 40 -0.44 10.02 28.85
N LEU A 41 0.40 9.37 29.66
CA LEU A 41 0.45 9.63 31.10
C LEU A 41 0.88 11.07 31.42
N ALA A 42 1.86 11.62 30.69
CA ALA A 42 2.27 13.01 30.87
C ALA A 42 1.12 13.98 30.52
N VAL A 43 0.40 13.75 29.41
CA VAL A 43 -0.78 14.57 29.07
C VAL A 43 -1.88 14.44 30.13
N ALA A 44 -2.14 13.22 30.62
CA ALA A 44 -3.12 12.99 31.69
C ALA A 44 -2.76 13.69 33.01
N ASN A 45 -1.46 13.91 33.26
CA ASN A 45 -0.97 14.67 34.41
C ASN A 45 -0.91 16.19 34.16
N GLY A 46 -1.46 16.68 33.04
CA GLY A 46 -1.58 18.11 32.75
C GLY A 46 -0.40 18.72 31.98
N HIS A 47 0.56 17.92 31.51
CA HIS A 47 1.65 18.44 30.70
C HIS A 47 1.17 18.93 29.32
N SER A 48 1.89 19.91 28.75
CA SER A 48 1.70 20.30 27.35
C SER A 48 2.09 19.17 26.40
N PHE A 49 1.53 19.14 25.18
CA PHE A 49 1.92 18.13 24.18
C PHE A 49 3.41 18.16 23.83
N THR A 50 4.02 19.34 23.88
CA THR A 50 5.47 19.50 23.69
C THR A 50 6.28 18.91 24.83
N ASP A 51 5.83 19.05 26.08
CA ASP A 51 6.51 18.46 27.23
C ASP A 51 6.31 16.95 27.28
N ALA A 52 5.09 16.48 27.02
CA ALA A 52 4.79 15.05 26.87
C ALA A 52 5.63 14.40 25.75
N ALA A 53 5.86 15.11 24.63
CA ALA A 53 6.75 14.65 23.58
C ALA A 53 8.19 14.49 24.09
N ARG A 54 8.72 15.46 24.85
CA ARG A 54 10.06 15.38 25.45
C ARG A 54 10.20 14.19 26.39
N VAL A 55 9.20 13.96 27.26
CA VAL A 55 9.15 12.78 28.16
C VAL A 55 9.17 11.46 27.36
N ALA A 56 8.56 11.45 26.18
CA ALA A 56 8.56 10.31 25.26
C ALA A 56 9.78 10.24 24.32
N GLY A 57 10.79 11.10 24.50
CA GLY A 57 12.00 11.15 23.66
C GLY A 57 11.75 11.69 22.25
N ARG A 58 10.71 12.51 22.05
CA ARG A 58 10.32 13.11 20.76
C ARG A 58 10.51 14.63 20.79
N ARG A 59 10.69 15.22 19.60
CA ARG A 59 10.98 16.66 19.43
C ARG A 59 9.75 17.54 19.19
N SER A 60 8.66 16.99 18.62
CA SER A 60 7.43 17.72 18.34
C SER A 60 6.22 17.10 19.04
N GLY A 61 5.30 17.97 19.49
CA GLY A 61 4.02 17.60 20.08
C GLY A 61 2.96 17.14 19.08
N ASP A 62 3.17 17.30 17.77
CA ASP A 62 2.16 16.93 16.75
C ASP A 62 1.81 15.44 16.78
N ALA A 63 2.83 14.59 16.96
CA ALA A 63 2.64 13.15 17.11
C ALA A 63 1.86 12.79 18.39
N VAL A 64 2.04 13.58 19.47
CA VAL A 64 1.28 13.42 20.72
C VAL A 64 -0.17 13.87 20.52
N ALA A 65 -0.41 14.97 19.81
CA ALA A 65 -1.77 15.42 19.48
C ALA A 65 -2.54 14.37 18.64
N GLN A 66 -1.90 13.79 17.63
CA GLN A 66 -2.48 12.70 16.83
C GLN A 66 -2.74 11.43 17.67
N LEU A 67 -1.82 11.11 18.58
CA LEU A 67 -1.98 9.99 19.51
C LEU A 67 -3.15 10.20 20.47
N VAL A 68 -3.30 11.39 21.04
CA VAL A 68 -4.42 11.77 21.92
C VAL A 68 -5.74 11.67 21.17
N ALA A 69 -5.84 12.26 19.98
CA ALA A 69 -7.05 12.16 19.15
C ALA A 69 -7.41 10.70 18.82
N ARG A 70 -6.40 9.84 18.59
CA ARG A 70 -6.61 8.41 18.36
C ARG A 70 -7.05 7.68 19.63
N PHE A 71 -6.44 7.99 20.77
CA PHE A 71 -6.80 7.42 22.07
C PHE A 71 -8.22 7.79 22.49
N ASN A 72 -8.64 9.03 22.22
CA ASN A 72 -10.01 9.49 22.46
C ASN A 72 -11.04 8.62 21.72
N ARG A 73 -10.71 8.12 20.51
CA ARG A 73 -11.61 7.26 19.71
C ARG A 73 -11.50 5.76 20.01
N MET A 74 -10.29 5.27 20.27
CA MET A 74 -9.99 3.82 20.30
C MET A 74 -9.54 3.30 21.67
N GLY A 75 -9.33 4.17 22.66
CA GLY A 75 -8.79 3.80 23.98
C GLY A 75 -7.41 3.16 23.90
N ILE A 76 -7.17 2.13 24.71
CA ILE A 76 -5.87 1.47 24.84
C ILE A 76 -5.31 0.92 23.52
N ALA A 77 -6.18 0.51 22.58
CA ALA A 77 -5.78 0.04 21.25
C ALA A 77 -5.01 1.11 20.46
N ALA A 78 -5.17 2.39 20.81
CA ALA A 78 -4.42 3.49 20.21
C ALA A 78 -2.93 3.51 20.59
N ILE A 79 -2.46 2.68 21.53
CA ILE A 79 -1.03 2.62 21.87
C ILE A 79 -0.27 1.85 20.79
N GLU A 80 -0.88 0.81 20.22
CA GLU A 80 -0.23 -0.04 19.22
C GLU A 80 0.12 0.73 17.94
N PRO A 81 1.35 0.58 17.41
CA PRO A 81 1.69 1.10 16.09
C PRO A 81 0.87 0.38 15.02
N GLY A 82 -0.22 1.02 14.59
CA GLY A 82 -0.84 0.65 13.32
C GLY A 82 0.19 0.76 12.20
N HIS A 83 0.13 -0.17 11.24
CA HIS A 83 0.87 -0.06 9.99
C HIS A 83 0.45 1.25 9.32
N GLY A 84 1.41 2.14 9.01
CA GLY A 84 1.15 3.49 8.51
C GLY A 84 0.48 3.57 7.13
N GLY A 85 0.06 2.41 6.59
CA GLY A 85 -0.35 2.25 5.21
C GLY A 85 0.84 2.37 4.25
N GLY A 86 0.81 1.58 3.18
CA GLY A 86 1.63 1.89 2.00
C GLY A 86 1.04 3.09 1.25
N GLN A 87 1.80 3.63 0.29
CA GLN A 87 1.27 4.61 -0.64
C GLN A 87 0.00 4.04 -1.30
N PRO A 88 -1.13 4.77 -1.32
CA PRO A 88 -2.35 4.28 -1.96
C PRO A 88 -2.06 3.90 -3.42
N LYS A 89 -2.57 2.75 -3.87
CA LYS A 89 -2.37 2.27 -5.24
C LYS A 89 -2.84 3.35 -6.22
N ARG A 90 -1.91 3.94 -6.96
CA ARG A 90 -2.17 5.07 -7.89
C ARG A 90 -3.05 4.67 -9.08
N TYR A 91 -3.09 3.38 -9.42
CA TYR A 91 -3.88 2.84 -10.51
C TYR A 91 -5.01 1.98 -9.95
N SER A 92 -6.24 2.31 -10.33
CA SER A 92 -7.45 1.57 -9.98
C SER A 92 -7.53 0.27 -10.78
N LEU A 93 -8.43 -0.65 -10.39
CA LEU A 93 -8.71 -1.88 -11.13
C LEU A 93 -9.00 -1.62 -12.61
N ARG A 94 -9.76 -0.56 -12.92
CA ARG A 94 -10.03 -0.13 -14.31
C ARG A 94 -8.74 0.17 -15.10
N ALA A 95 -7.76 0.80 -14.46
CA ALA A 95 -6.49 1.06 -15.11
C ALA A 95 -5.65 -0.22 -15.31
N GLN A 96 -5.74 -1.17 -14.38
CA GLN A 96 -5.12 -2.50 -14.53
C GLN A 96 -5.76 -3.26 -15.70
N GLU A 97 -7.08 -3.30 -15.77
CA GLU A 97 -7.83 -3.92 -16.87
C GLU A 97 -7.47 -3.30 -18.22
N ARG A 98 -7.31 -1.97 -18.27
CA ARG A 98 -6.90 -1.30 -19.50
C ARG A 98 -5.51 -1.71 -19.98
N ILE A 99 -4.55 -1.84 -19.06
CA ILE A 99 -3.20 -2.33 -19.35
C ILE A 99 -3.26 -3.76 -19.90
N LEU A 100 -4.04 -4.65 -19.27
CA LEU A 100 -4.20 -6.03 -19.70
C LEU A 100 -4.90 -6.13 -21.07
N GLY A 101 -5.90 -5.28 -21.31
CA GLY A 101 -6.56 -5.18 -22.61
C GLY A 101 -5.60 -4.75 -23.72
N GLU A 102 -4.69 -3.79 -23.45
CA GLU A 102 -3.70 -3.37 -24.43
C GLU A 102 -2.68 -4.47 -24.74
N VAL A 103 -2.26 -5.24 -23.73
CA VAL A 103 -1.33 -6.36 -23.93
C VAL A 103 -1.94 -7.48 -24.76
N ARG A 104 -3.24 -7.73 -24.62
CA ARG A 104 -3.98 -8.75 -25.39
C ARG A 104 -4.27 -8.34 -26.83
N ARG A 105 -4.24 -7.04 -27.13
CA ARG A 105 -4.42 -6.53 -28.49
C ARG A 105 -3.18 -6.87 -29.33
N GLU A 106 -3.36 -7.29 -30.57
CA GLU A 106 -2.23 -7.38 -31.51
C GLU A 106 -1.72 -5.96 -31.87
N PRO A 107 -0.40 -5.70 -31.79
CA PRO A 107 0.17 -4.43 -32.24
C PRO A 107 -0.13 -4.18 -33.72
N ASP A 108 -0.55 -2.96 -34.03
CA ASP A 108 -0.70 -2.49 -35.40
C ASP A 108 0.65 -1.91 -35.86
N ARG A 109 1.22 -2.48 -36.93
CA ARG A 109 2.56 -2.05 -37.40
C ARG A 109 2.60 -0.60 -37.83
N GLU A 110 1.51 -0.07 -38.39
CA GLU A 110 1.45 1.32 -38.86
C GLU A 110 1.27 2.30 -37.70
N ARG A 111 0.44 1.93 -36.71
CA ARG A 111 0.10 2.82 -35.58
C ARG A 111 1.07 2.71 -34.40
N ASP A 112 1.52 1.50 -34.09
CA ASP A 112 2.33 1.20 -32.91
C ASP A 112 3.84 1.07 -33.23
N GLY A 113 4.19 0.88 -34.51
CA GLY A 113 5.56 0.79 -34.99
C GLY A 113 6.30 -0.45 -34.51
N THR A 114 5.58 -1.48 -34.09
CA THR A 114 6.14 -2.74 -33.61
C THR A 114 5.27 -3.92 -34.01
N ALA A 115 5.89 -5.11 -34.13
CA ALA A 115 5.18 -6.37 -34.30
C ALA A 115 4.93 -7.09 -32.96
N SER A 116 5.55 -6.62 -31.87
CA SER A 116 5.39 -7.18 -30.52
C SER A 116 5.40 -6.08 -29.46
N TRP A 117 4.72 -6.34 -28.35
CA TRP A 117 4.65 -5.42 -27.22
C TRP A 117 5.89 -5.51 -26.34
N SER A 118 6.78 -4.52 -26.37
CA SER A 118 7.71 -4.30 -25.27
C SER A 118 7.05 -3.43 -24.19
N LEU A 119 7.60 -3.36 -22.97
CA LEU A 119 7.09 -2.44 -21.94
C LEU A 119 7.08 -0.98 -22.41
N THR A 120 8.05 -0.58 -23.23
CA THR A 120 8.16 0.79 -23.73
C THR A 120 7.18 1.08 -24.87
N THR A 121 6.90 0.10 -25.74
CA THR A 121 5.86 0.27 -26.77
C THR A 121 4.47 0.24 -26.17
N LEU A 122 4.21 -0.63 -25.18
CA LEU A 122 2.97 -0.63 -24.40
C LEU A 122 2.73 0.70 -23.69
N GLN A 123 3.75 1.24 -23.03
CA GLN A 123 3.65 2.55 -22.38
C GLN A 123 3.28 3.65 -23.39
N ARG A 124 3.90 3.64 -24.58
CA ARG A 124 3.62 4.64 -25.61
C ARG A 124 2.19 4.52 -26.14
N ALA A 125 1.72 3.30 -26.42
CA ALA A 125 0.35 3.05 -26.85
C ALA A 125 -0.66 3.50 -25.79
N LEU A 126 -0.46 3.08 -24.53
CA LEU A 126 -1.32 3.46 -23.40
C LEU A 126 -1.34 4.96 -23.15
N ARG A 127 -0.25 5.70 -23.42
CA ARG A 127 -0.24 7.17 -23.26
C ARG A 127 -0.93 7.91 -24.41
N ARG A 128 -0.99 7.32 -25.60
CA ARG A 128 -1.60 7.90 -26.79
C ARG A 128 -3.10 7.60 -26.91
N ALA A 129 -3.56 6.51 -26.31
CA ALA A 129 -4.96 6.12 -26.37
C ALA A 129 -5.89 7.17 -25.73
N PRO A 130 -7.08 7.42 -26.30
CA PRO A 130 -8.03 8.41 -25.78
C PRO A 130 -8.59 8.04 -24.39
N ASP A 131 -8.66 6.74 -24.08
CA ASP A 131 -8.99 6.18 -22.78
C ASP A 131 -7.74 5.70 -22.02
N GLY A 132 -6.58 6.24 -22.40
CA GLY A 132 -5.27 5.80 -21.99
C GLY A 132 -4.83 6.24 -20.60
N LEU A 133 -3.61 5.86 -20.25
CA LEU A 133 -2.95 6.18 -18.99
C LEU A 133 -1.77 7.14 -19.23
N PRO A 134 -1.98 8.47 -19.24
CA PRO A 134 -0.99 9.43 -19.73
C PRO A 134 0.29 9.48 -18.89
N THR A 135 0.24 9.06 -17.62
CA THR A 135 1.39 9.11 -16.69
C THR A 135 1.90 7.71 -16.32
N VAL A 136 1.46 6.65 -17.00
CA VAL A 136 1.86 5.27 -16.67
C VAL A 136 3.36 5.07 -16.83
N SER A 137 3.98 4.43 -15.85
CA SER A 137 5.38 4.01 -15.90
C SER A 137 5.49 2.58 -16.40
N THR A 138 6.62 2.24 -17.02
CA THR A 138 6.94 0.85 -17.40
C THR A 138 6.93 -0.09 -16.20
N PHE A 139 7.36 0.39 -15.02
CA PHE A 139 7.31 -0.37 -13.77
C PHE A 139 5.87 -0.69 -13.35
N THR A 140 4.93 0.26 -13.47
CA THR A 140 3.52 0.00 -13.18
C THR A 140 2.97 -1.08 -14.12
N ILE A 141 3.25 -0.96 -15.43
CA ILE A 141 2.82 -1.94 -16.43
C ILE A 141 3.38 -3.32 -16.06
N TRP A 142 4.68 -3.40 -15.76
CA TRP A 142 5.31 -4.65 -15.35
C TRP A 142 4.67 -5.26 -14.09
N CYS A 143 4.42 -4.47 -13.03
CA CYS A 143 3.74 -4.96 -11.83
C CYS A 143 2.36 -5.51 -12.14
N VAL A 144 1.57 -4.80 -12.95
CA VAL A 144 0.22 -5.23 -13.33
C VAL A 144 0.27 -6.53 -14.14
N LEU A 145 1.21 -6.67 -15.07
CA LEU A 145 1.39 -7.90 -15.82
C LEU A 145 1.79 -9.05 -14.91
N HIS A 146 2.72 -8.83 -14.00
CA HIS A 146 3.17 -9.85 -13.05
C HIS A 146 2.06 -10.27 -12.07
N GLU A 147 1.29 -9.32 -11.53
CA GLU A 147 0.11 -9.59 -10.68
C GLU A 147 -0.96 -10.40 -11.45
N ALA A 148 -1.12 -10.14 -12.76
CA ALA A 148 -2.02 -10.89 -13.63
C ALA A 148 -1.44 -12.22 -14.14
N GLY A 149 -0.22 -12.58 -13.75
CA GLY A 149 0.45 -13.79 -14.22
C GLY A 149 0.85 -13.73 -15.71
N VAL A 150 0.96 -12.55 -16.30
CA VAL A 150 1.43 -12.36 -17.67
C VAL A 150 2.94 -12.14 -17.65
N HIS A 151 3.68 -13.00 -18.36
CA HIS A 151 5.14 -12.98 -18.38
C HIS A 151 5.69 -12.84 -19.79
N TRP A 152 6.94 -12.41 -19.91
CA TRP A 152 7.60 -12.28 -21.21
C TRP A 152 8.11 -13.64 -21.70
N GLY A 153 7.64 -14.08 -22.86
CA GLY A 153 7.97 -15.35 -23.50
C GLY A 153 9.23 -15.30 -24.37
N LYS A 154 9.74 -16.49 -24.73
CA LYS A 154 10.94 -16.66 -25.57
C LYS A 154 10.77 -16.16 -27.01
N ASP A 155 9.53 -16.16 -27.49
CA ASP A 155 9.13 -15.67 -28.81
C ASP A 155 8.94 -14.14 -28.87
N ARG A 156 9.32 -13.43 -27.80
CA ARG A 156 9.14 -11.98 -27.65
C ARG A 156 7.66 -11.57 -27.66
N SER A 157 6.80 -12.41 -27.06
CA SER A 157 5.40 -12.10 -26.80
C SER A 157 5.11 -12.12 -25.29
N TRP A 158 4.02 -11.47 -24.85
CA TRP A 158 3.53 -11.60 -23.48
C TRP A 158 2.61 -12.81 -23.40
N CYS A 159 2.96 -13.79 -22.56
CA CYS A 159 2.23 -15.03 -22.39
C CYS A 159 1.52 -15.07 -21.03
N GLU A 160 0.30 -15.56 -21.00
CA GLU A 160 -0.40 -15.85 -19.75
C GLU A 160 0.20 -17.10 -19.09
N THR A 161 0.49 -17.04 -17.79
CA THR A 161 0.95 -18.20 -17.02
C THR A 161 -0.14 -19.28 -17.04
N GLY A 162 0.26 -20.51 -17.36
CA GLY A 162 -0.67 -21.64 -17.46
C GLY A 162 -1.34 -21.79 -18.82
N THR A 163 -1.12 -20.88 -19.76
CA THR A 163 -1.69 -20.99 -21.11
C THR A 163 -0.62 -21.46 -22.10
N ALA A 164 -0.81 -22.64 -22.68
CA ALA A 164 0.05 -23.19 -23.72
C ALA A 164 -0.73 -23.31 -25.04
N ILE A 165 -0.23 -22.65 -26.09
CA ILE A 165 -0.74 -22.84 -27.45
C ILE A 165 -0.19 -24.17 -27.97
N ARG A 166 -1.07 -25.12 -28.31
CA ARG A 166 -0.68 -26.42 -28.87
C ARG A 166 -1.28 -26.60 -30.26
N THR A 167 -0.40 -26.85 -31.22
CA THR A 167 -0.82 -27.28 -32.55
C THR A 167 -1.26 -28.75 -32.51
N ARG A 168 -2.44 -29.01 -33.06
CA ARG A 168 -3.05 -30.34 -33.23
C ARG A 168 -3.44 -30.51 -34.70
N LYS A 169 -3.71 -31.74 -35.13
CA LYS A 169 -4.18 -32.02 -36.50
C LYS A 169 -5.48 -31.27 -36.85
N SER A 170 -6.26 -30.88 -35.84
CA SER A 170 -7.52 -30.13 -35.96
C SER A 170 -7.35 -28.61 -35.86
N GLY A 171 -6.13 -28.09 -35.76
CA GLY A 171 -5.84 -26.66 -35.63
C GLY A 171 -5.10 -26.28 -34.34
N THR A 172 -4.94 -24.99 -34.14
CA THR A 172 -4.26 -24.40 -32.98
C THR A 172 -5.21 -24.31 -31.80
N VAL A 173 -4.92 -25.02 -30.71
CA VAL A 173 -5.76 -25.05 -29.49
C VAL A 173 -5.02 -24.38 -28.34
N THR A 174 -5.65 -23.41 -27.72
CA THR A 174 -5.19 -22.79 -26.48
C THR A 174 -5.54 -23.71 -25.30
N VAL A 175 -4.53 -24.36 -24.72
CA VAL A 175 -4.69 -25.24 -23.56
C VAL A 175 -4.36 -24.46 -22.31
N ARG A 176 -5.35 -24.32 -21.41
CA ARG A 176 -5.16 -23.71 -20.10
C ARG A 176 -4.95 -24.81 -19.06
N ASP A 177 -3.84 -24.77 -18.35
CA ASP A 177 -3.54 -25.62 -17.21
C ASP A 177 -4.51 -25.29 -16.06
N PRO A 178 -5.37 -26.24 -15.62
CA PRO A 178 -6.33 -26.00 -14.55
C PRO A 178 -5.67 -25.76 -13.17
N ASP A 179 -4.40 -26.16 -12.97
CA ASP A 179 -3.66 -25.98 -11.72
C ASP A 179 -2.86 -24.67 -11.67
N ALA A 180 -2.82 -23.92 -12.77
CA ALA A 180 -2.13 -22.63 -12.87
C ALA A 180 -2.92 -21.46 -12.26
N VAL A 181 -3.61 -21.70 -11.14
CA VAL A 181 -4.28 -20.64 -10.39
C VAL A 181 -3.20 -19.65 -9.94
N ALA A 182 -3.32 -18.40 -10.40
CA ALA A 182 -2.46 -17.31 -9.98
C ALA A 182 -2.30 -17.34 -8.45
N LYS A 183 -1.06 -17.33 -7.97
CA LYS A 183 -0.79 -17.26 -6.52
C LYS A 183 -1.55 -16.07 -5.97
N LYS A 184 -2.60 -16.35 -5.18
CA LYS A 184 -3.29 -15.33 -4.37
C LYS A 184 -2.22 -14.62 -3.55
N THR A 185 -2.09 -13.31 -3.76
CA THR A 185 -1.33 -12.41 -2.91
C THR A 185 -2.31 -11.48 -2.23
#